data_AF-A0A161M195-F1
#
_entry.id   AF-A0A161M195-F1
#
_cell.length_a   1.000
_cell.length_b   1.000
_cell.length_c   1.000
_cell.angle_alpha   90.00
_cell.angle_beta   90.00
_cell.angle_gamma   90.00
#
_symmetry.space_group_name_H-M   'P 1'
#
loop_
_entity.id
_entity.type
_entity.pdbx_description
1 polymer ?
#
loop_
_entity_poly.entity_id
_entity_poly.type
_entity_poly.pdbx_seq_one_letter_code
_entity_poly.pdbx_strand_id
1 'polypeptide(L)'
;LLQIDETFKIFKGVTKAVDLCAAPGSWSQVLSKKLEGNVDTKIVAVDLQAMAPLPGVIQIQGDITKTSTAEEIIKHFVRRFCLT
;
A
#
# COMPACT_ATOMS: atom_id res chain seq x y z
N LEU A 1 11.85 -3.28 -8.02
CA LEU A 1 11.50 -2.14 -7.15
C LEU A 1 12.72 -1.44 -6.54
N LEU A 2 13.61 -2.15 -5.82
CA LEU A 2 14.78 -1.53 -5.16
C LEU A 2 15.70 -0.73 -6.10
N GLN A 3 16.10 -1.30 -7.25
CA GLN A 3 16.94 -0.59 -8.24
C GLN A 3 16.27 0.69 -8.80
N ILE A 4 14.95 0.67 -8.94
CA ILE A 4 14.17 1.82 -9.41
C ILE A 4 14.22 2.92 -8.35
N ASP A 5 14.01 2.57 -7.08
CA ASP A 5 14.14 3.53 -5.97
C ASP A 5 15.58 4.05 -5.83
N GLU A 6 16.60 3.21 -6.02
CA GLU A 6 17.99 3.65 -5.99
C GLU A 6 18.29 4.71 -7.04
N THR A 7 17.73 4.56 -8.24
CA THR A 7 17.94 5.44 -9.39
C THR A 7 17.09 6.72 -9.31
N PHE A 8 15.81 6.58 -8.98
CA PHE A 8 14.82 7.67 -9.12
C PHE A 8 14.31 8.22 -7.78
N LYS A 9 14.72 7.63 -6.66
CA LYS A 9 14.33 8.03 -5.28
C LYS A 9 12.81 8.13 -5.09
N ILE A 10 12.07 7.18 -5.68
CA ILE A 10 10.60 7.22 -5.74
C ILE A 10 9.93 7.15 -4.36
N PHE A 11 10.61 6.68 -3.32
CA PHE A 11 10.06 6.62 -1.96
C PHE A 11 10.34 7.85 -1.11
N LYS A 12 11.10 8.84 -1.60
CA LYS A 12 11.41 10.05 -0.83
C LYS A 12 10.14 10.84 -0.54
N GLY A 13 9.79 10.98 0.76
CA GLY A 13 8.61 11.72 1.21
C GLY A 13 7.28 11.01 1.02
N VAL A 14 7.31 9.74 0.59
CA VAL A 14 6.09 8.93 0.46
C VAL A 14 5.59 8.52 1.85
N THR A 15 4.31 8.77 2.10
CA THR A 15 3.58 8.33 3.30
C THR A 15 2.44 7.37 2.95
N LYS A 16 2.06 7.28 1.68
CA LYS A 16 0.92 6.50 1.21
C LYS A 16 1.31 5.78 -0.06
N ALA A 17 1.10 4.46 -0.10
CA ALA A 17 1.38 3.64 -1.27
C ALA A 17 0.25 2.65 -1.52
N VAL A 18 -0.05 2.41 -2.80
CA VAL A 18 -0.96 1.35 -3.25
C VAL A 18 -0.20 0.42 -4.18
N ASP A 19 -0.22 -0.88 -3.88
CA ASP A 19 0.41 -1.95 -4.67
C ASP A 19 -0.72 -2.76 -5.34
N LEU A 20 -0.82 -2.69 -6.67
CA LEU A 20 -1.87 -3.34 -7.44
C LEU A 20 -1.32 -4.61 -8.11
N CYS A 21 -2.13 -5.67 -8.15
CA CYS A 21 -1.67 -7.01 -8.56
C CYS A 21 -0.50 -7.49 -7.68
N ALA A 22 -0.67 -7.32 -6.37
CA ALA A 22 0.42 -7.44 -5.41
C ALA A 22 0.86 -8.89 -5.14
N ALA A 23 0.03 -9.92 -5.41
CA ALA A 23 0.36 -11.29 -5.03
C ALA A 23 1.61 -11.79 -5.77
N PRO A 24 2.57 -12.44 -5.08
CA PRO A 24 2.52 -12.90 -3.69
C PRO A 24 2.97 -11.88 -2.61
N GLY A 25 3.36 -10.66 -2.98
CA GLY A 25 3.62 -9.55 -2.05
C GLY A 25 5.04 -8.99 -2.03
N SER A 26 5.89 -9.28 -3.01
CA SER A 26 7.31 -8.89 -2.97
C SER A 26 7.54 -7.37 -3.00
N TRP A 27 6.70 -6.62 -3.72
CA TRP A 27 6.75 -5.16 -3.76
C TRP A 27 6.26 -4.56 -2.45
N SER A 28 5.13 -5.06 -1.94
CA SER A 28 4.60 -4.77 -0.61
C SER A 28 5.62 -5.00 0.53
N GLN A 29 6.43 -6.06 0.46
CA GLN A 29 7.52 -6.30 1.43
C GLN A 29 8.61 -5.22 1.36
N VAL A 30 8.99 -4.80 0.15
CA VAL A 30 9.96 -3.72 -0.04
C VAL A 30 9.39 -2.38 0.44
N LEU A 31 8.12 -2.08 0.15
CA LEU A 31 7.43 -0.89 0.62
C LEU A 31 7.38 -0.82 2.14
N SER A 32 6.97 -1.90 2.80
CA SER A 32 6.89 -1.98 4.27
C SER A 32 8.25 -1.66 4.92
N LYS A 33 9.33 -2.26 4.41
CA LYS A 33 10.70 -2.00 4.90
C LYS A 33 11.21 -0.59 4.60
N LYS A 34 10.91 -0.03 3.43
CA LYS A 34 11.41 1.28 3.01
C LYS A 34 10.68 2.44 3.67
N LEU A 35 9.40 2.24 4.03
CA LEU A 35 8.56 3.25 4.66
C LEU A 35 8.39 3.04 6.18
N GLU A 36 9.16 2.09 6.74
CA GLU A 36 9.20 1.81 8.18
C GLU A 36 9.65 3.05 8.98
N GLY A 37 9.07 3.24 10.17
CA GLY A 37 9.43 4.33 11.08
C GLY A 37 8.72 5.67 10.83
N ASN A 38 7.91 5.79 9.78
CA ASN A 38 7.06 6.96 9.56
C ASN A 38 5.64 6.68 10.10
N VAL A 39 5.24 7.47 11.11
CA VAL A 39 3.96 7.32 11.85
C VAL A 39 2.73 7.47 10.96
N ASP A 40 2.85 8.18 9.84
CA ASP A 40 1.76 8.40 8.89
C ASP A 40 1.78 7.41 7.71
N THR A 41 2.69 6.43 7.70
CA THR A 41 2.78 5.44 6.62
C THR A 41 1.52 4.58 6.53
N LYS A 42 0.94 4.52 5.33
CA LYS A 42 -0.10 3.56 4.98
C LYS A 42 0.18 2.89 3.64
N ILE A 43 0.17 1.57 3.64
CA ILE A 43 0.36 0.75 2.44
C ILE A 43 -0.87 -0.13 2.28
N VAL A 44 -1.48 -0.09 1.09
CA VAL A 44 -2.61 -0.94 0.70
C VAL A 44 -2.19 -1.79 -0.49
N ALA A 45 -2.31 -3.10 -0.38
CA ALA A 45 -1.98 -4.07 -1.42
C ALA A 45 -3.27 -4.76 -1.89
N VAL A 46 -3.45 -4.86 -3.21
CA VAL A 46 -4.67 -5.38 -3.82
C VAL A 46 -4.35 -6.44 -4.85
N ASP A 47 -4.99 -7.60 -4.76
CA ASP A 47 -4.90 -8.67 -5.75
C ASP A 47 -6.17 -9.52 -5.77
N LEU A 48 -6.42 -10.26 -6.85
CA LEU A 48 -7.46 -11.29 -6.90
C LEU A 48 -7.07 -12.52 -6.07
N GLN A 49 -5.79 -12.82 -5.97
CA GLN A 49 -5.22 -13.94 -5.22
C GLN A 49 -4.93 -13.55 -3.77
N ALA A 50 -5.09 -14.53 -2.87
CA ALA A 50 -4.72 -14.36 -1.48
C ALA A 50 -3.19 -14.20 -1.32
N MET A 51 -2.78 -13.43 -0.33
CA MET A 51 -1.38 -13.23 0.04
C MET A 51 -1.15 -13.66 1.50
N ALA A 52 0.09 -14.01 1.81
CA ALA A 52 0.48 -14.16 3.21
C ALA A 52 0.41 -12.79 3.92
N PRO A 53 -0.03 -12.73 5.19
CA PRO A 53 -0.04 -11.49 5.95
C PRO A 53 1.35 -10.83 5.99
N LEU A 54 1.42 -9.54 5.67
CA LEU A 54 2.63 -8.73 5.70
C LEU A 54 2.49 -7.61 6.74
N PRO A 55 3.40 -7.52 7.73
CA PRO A 55 3.35 -6.45 8.74
C PRO A 55 3.38 -5.06 8.10
N GLY A 56 2.52 -4.16 8.58
CA GLY A 56 2.41 -2.78 8.10
C GLY A 56 1.76 -2.63 6.71
N VAL A 57 1.22 -3.70 6.14
CA VAL A 57 0.53 -3.69 4.84
C VAL A 57 -0.92 -4.12 5.03
N ILE A 58 -1.86 -3.28 4.60
CA ILE A 58 -3.28 -3.62 4.51
C ILE A 58 -3.46 -4.41 3.22
N GLN A 59 -4.09 -5.57 3.29
CA GLN A 59 -4.29 -6.46 2.13
C GLN A 59 -5.78 -6.55 1.81
N ILE A 60 -6.13 -6.25 0.56
CA ILE A 60 -7.49 -6.36 0.03
C ILE A 60 -7.46 -7.44 -1.06
N GLN A 61 -8.29 -8.47 -0.92
CA GLN A 61 -8.51 -9.42 -2.00
C GLN A 61 -9.68 -8.92 -2.86
N GLY A 62 -9.41 -8.39 -4.04
CA GLY A 62 -10.42 -7.73 -4.86
C GLY A 62 -10.00 -7.48 -6.30
N ASP A 63 -11.00 -7.28 -7.16
CA ASP A 63 -10.82 -6.93 -8.56
C ASP A 63 -10.60 -5.42 -8.70
N ILE A 64 -9.44 -5.01 -9.17
CA ILE A 64 -9.07 -3.60 -9.34
C ILE A 64 -9.95 -2.84 -10.33
N THR A 65 -10.69 -3.54 -11.20
CA THR A 65 -11.62 -2.93 -12.16
C THR A 65 -12.97 -2.57 -11.52
N LYS A 66 -13.24 -3.04 -10.29
CA LYS A 66 -14.48 -2.76 -9.57
C LYS A 66 -14.37 -1.47 -8.76
N THR A 67 -15.40 -0.63 -8.87
CA THR A 67 -15.53 0.59 -8.06
C THR A 67 -15.50 0.29 -6.56
N SER A 68 -16.08 -0.83 -6.12
CA SER A 68 -16.06 -1.26 -4.73
C SER A 68 -14.65 -1.41 -4.17
N THR A 69 -13.72 -1.95 -4.96
CA THR A 69 -12.31 -2.11 -4.59
C THR A 69 -11.65 -0.74 -4.45
N ALA A 70 -11.90 0.18 -5.39
CA ALA A 70 -11.39 1.54 -5.31
C ALA A 70 -11.92 2.29 -4.07
N GLU A 71 -13.21 2.17 -3.77
CA GLU A 71 -13.82 2.76 -2.57
C GLU A 71 -13.21 2.19 -1.28
N GLU A 72 -12.93 0.89 -1.25
CA GLU A 72 -12.26 0.25 -0.13
C GLU A 72 -10.84 0.79 0.08
N ILE A 73 -10.03 0.87 -0.99
CA ILE A 73 -8.70 1.50 -0.96
C ILE A 73 -8.80 2.93 -0.40
N ILE A 74 -9.73 3.73 -0.89
CA ILE A 74 -9.90 5.13 -0.48
C ILE A 74 -10.22 5.24 1.02
N LYS A 75 -11.07 4.36 1.57
CA LYS A 75 -11.42 4.36 3.01
C LYS A 75 -10.19 4.24 3.90
N HIS A 76 -9.12 3.58 3.46
CA HIS A 76 -7.89 3.49 4.23
C HIS A 76 -7.06 4.79 4.24
N PHE A 77 -7.25 5.69 3.28
CA PHE A 77 -6.46 6.93 3.16
C PHE A 77 -7.17 8.21 3.62
N VAL A 78 -8.49 8.17 3.76
CA VAL A 78 -9.27 9.29 4.29
C VAL A 78 -8.99 9.42 5.79
N ARG A 79 -8.38 10.54 6.20
CA ARG A 79 -8.34 10.93 7.61
C ARG A 79 -9.76 11.34 8.00
N ARG A 80 -10.34 10.71 9.02
CA ARG A 80 -11.46 11.32 9.74
C ARG A 80 -10.94 12.65 10.26
N PHE A 81 -11.42 13.76 9.70
CA PHE A 81 -11.32 15.04 10.38
C PHE A 81 -12.13 14.90 11.67
N CYS A 82 -11.44 14.70 12.80
CA CYS A 82 -12.01 15.01 14.08
C CYS A 82 -12.04 16.53 14.14
N LEU A 83 -13.19 17.11 13.77
CA LEU A 83 -13.50 18.50 14.12
C LEU A 83 -13.55 18.53 15.66
N THR A 84 -12.48 19.03 16.27
CA THR A 84 -12.49 19.56 17.64
C THR A 84 -13.36 20.80 17.70
#